data_AF-A0AA36DQS9-F1
#
_entry.id   AF-A0AA36DQS9-F1
#
_cell.length_a   1.000
_cell.length_b   1.000
_cell.length_c   1.000
_cell.angle_alpha   90.00
_cell.angle_beta   90.00
_cell.angle_gamma   90.00
#
_symmetry.space_group_name_H-M   'P 1'
#
loop_
_entity.id
_entity.type
_entity.pdbx_description
1 polymer ?
#
loop_
_entity_poly.entity_id
_entity_poly.type
_entity_poly.pdbx_seq_one_letter_code
_entity_poly.pdbx_strand_id
1 'polypeptide(L)' 'MIYERLLALFFIAALFAIVHSQASNGTTEKPSCRDVLESCDLFKEFCGEPSWTSLEGHCDKTCGFCEDTSS' A
#
# COMPACT_ATOMS: atom_id res chain seq x y z
N MET A 1 41.62 13.58 -28.14
CA MET A 1 41.60 13.32 -26.68
C MET A 1 40.38 13.91 -25.94
N ILE A 2 39.49 14.66 -26.61
CA ILE A 2 38.30 15.28 -25.99
C ILE A 2 37.06 14.36 -26.13
N TYR A 3 36.95 13.65 -27.26
CA TYR A 3 35.82 12.76 -27.56
C TYR A 3 35.67 11.59 -26.58
N GLU A 4 36.79 11.04 -26.11
CA GLU A 4 36.84 9.97 -25.09
C GLU A 4 36.25 10.40 -23.73
N ARG A 5 36.50 11.66 -23.35
CA ARG A 5 35.97 12.26 -22.10
C ARG A 5 34.48 12.52 -22.23
N LEU A 6 34.03 12.97 -23.40
CA LEU A 6 32.62 13.19 -23.70
C LEU A 6 31.83 11.87 -23.72
N LEU A 7 32.37 10.83 -24.36
CA LEU A 7 31.76 9.50 -24.40
C LEU A 7 31.59 8.91 -22.99
N ALA A 8 32.60 9.04 -22.13
CA ALA A 8 32.56 8.57 -20.75
C ALA A 8 31.48 9.28 -19.90
N LEU A 9 31.27 10.59 -20.10
CA LEU A 9 30.23 11.36 -19.40
C LEU A 9 28.81 10.92 -19.80
N PHE A 10 28.59 10.57 -21.07
CA PHE A 10 27.32 10.00 -21.52
C PHE A 10 27.01 8.66 -20.86
N PHE A 11 27.99 7.76 -20.75
CA PHE A 11 27.81 6.47 -20.07
C PHE A 11 27.52 6.62 -18.59
N ILE A 12 28.23 7.52 -17.88
CA ILE A 12 28.01 7.78 -16.46
C ILE A 12 26.59 8.34 -16.22
N ALA A 13 26.14 9.29 -17.06
CA ALA A 13 24.79 9.85 -16.98
C ALA A 13 23.70 8.81 -17.26
N ALA A 14 23.92 7.91 -18.24
CA ALA A 14 22.99 6.82 -18.55
C ALA A 14 22.89 5.80 -17.39
N LEU A 15 24.00 5.45 -16.75
CA LEU A 15 24.01 4.56 -15.59
C LEU A 15 23.34 5.20 -14.36
N PHE A 16 23.55 6.50 -14.15
CA PHE A 16 22.89 7.25 -13.07
C PHE A 16 21.37 7.34 -13.28
N ALA A 17 20.92 7.52 -14.54
CA ALA A 17 19.49 7.53 -14.88
C ALA A 17 18.80 6.18 -14.63
N ILE A 18 19.50 5.06 -14.81
CA ILE A 18 18.96 3.71 -14.52
C ILE A 18 18.84 3.49 -13.00
N VAL A 19 19.81 3.99 -12.21
CA VAL A 19 19.85 3.85 -10.74
C VAL A 19 18.86 4.79 -10.00
N HIS A 20 18.43 5.90 -10.60
CA HIS A 20 17.47 6.84 -9.99
C HIS A 20 15.98 6.46 -10.18
N SER A 21 15.68 5.20 -10.47
CA SER A 21 14.30 4.70 -10.60
C SER A 21 13.62 4.46 -9.24
N GLN A 22 13.73 5.41 -8.30
CA GLN A 22 12.97 5.36 -7.05
C GLN A 22 11.63 6.06 -7.22
N ALA A 23 10.62 5.27 -7.56
CA ALA A 23 9.28 5.47 -7.04
C ALA A 23 8.97 4.26 -6.16
N SER A 24 9.59 4.22 -4.98
CA SER A 24 9.01 3.49 -3.86
C SER A 24 7.71 4.20 -3.53
N ASN A 25 6.62 3.78 -4.18
CA ASN A 25 5.30 4.09 -3.67
C ASN A 25 5.12 3.18 -2.45
N GLY A 26 5.72 3.60 -1.34
CA GLY A 26 5.39 3.08 -0.02
C GLY A 26 3.96 3.50 0.27
N THR A 27 3.00 2.83 -0.37
CA THR A 27 1.69 2.68 0.23
C THR A 27 1.96 1.85 1.47
N THR A 28 1.99 2.50 2.63
CA THR A 28 1.33 1.89 3.78
C THR A 28 -0.07 1.57 3.24
N GLU A 29 -0.25 0.34 2.75
CA GLU A 29 -1.53 -0.13 2.29
C GLU A 29 -2.39 -0.14 3.54
N LYS A 30 -3.06 1.00 3.78
CA LYS A 30 -4.22 1.03 4.64
C LYS A 30 -5.02 -0.21 4.24
N PRO A 31 -5.34 -1.12 5.18
CA PRO A 31 -6.09 -2.33 4.84
C PRO A 31 -7.27 -1.87 3.98
N SER A 32 -7.28 -2.36 2.73
CA SER A 32 -8.29 -1.98 1.76
C SER A 32 -9.65 -2.14 2.44
N CYS A 33 -10.40 -1.05 2.63
CA CYS A 33 -11.72 -1.07 3.28
C CYS A 33 -12.66 -2.00 2.51
N ARG A 34 -12.69 -3.27 2.90
CA ARG A 34 -13.41 -4.34 2.24
C ARG A 34 -13.70 -5.45 3.22
N ASP A 35 -14.74 -6.20 2.90
CA ASP A 35 -14.99 -7.46 3.56
C ASP A 35 -14.14 -8.55 2.89
N VAL A 36 -13.34 -9.25 3.69
CA VAL A 36 -12.50 -10.39 3.30
C VAL A 36 -13.26 -11.69 3.48
N LEU A 37 -14.15 -11.76 4.48
CA LEU A 37 -15.02 -12.91 4.70
C LEU A 37 -16.33 -12.72 3.92
N GLU A 38 -16.78 -13.78 3.24
CA GLU A 38 -18.09 -13.78 2.57
C GLU A 38 -19.27 -13.76 3.56
N SER A 39 -19.03 -14.22 4.79
CA SER A 39 -20.04 -14.35 5.84
C SER A 39 -20.16 -13.12 6.74
N CYS A 40 -19.57 -11.98 6.40
CA CYS A 40 -19.63 -10.78 7.24
C CYS A 40 -21.06 -10.34 7.58
N ASP A 41 -22.02 -10.54 6.68
CA ASP A 41 -23.43 -10.25 6.92
C ASP A 41 -24.02 -11.01 8.12
N LEU A 42 -23.56 -12.25 8.35
CA LEU A 42 -24.00 -13.07 9.48
C LEU A 42 -23.39 -12.60 10.81
N PHE A 43 -22.25 -11.91 10.76
CA PHE A 43 -21.51 -11.48 11.94
C PHE A 43 -21.69 -10.01 12.26
N LYS A 44 -22.52 -9.30 11.50
CA LYS A 44 -22.77 -7.86 11.65
C LYS A 44 -23.22 -7.47 13.06
N GLU A 45 -24.00 -8.31 13.72
CA GLU A 45 -24.48 -8.05 15.08
C GLU A 45 -23.39 -8.19 16.15
N PHE A 46 -22.27 -8.83 15.82
CA PHE A 46 -21.12 -9.01 16.73
C PHE A 46 -20.01 -7.98 16.47
N CYS A 47 -20.19 -7.05 15.55
CA CYS A 47 -19.24 -5.97 15.32
C CYS A 47 -19.06 -5.16 16.62
N GLY A 48 -17.82 -5.10 17.14
CA GLY A 48 -17.48 -4.39 18.38
C GLY A 48 -17.61 -5.23 19.65
N GLU A 49 -18.03 -6.50 19.56
CA GLU A 49 -17.99 -7.41 20.71
C GLU A 49 -16.54 -7.81 21.03
N PRO A 50 -16.11 -7.79 22.30
CA PRO A 50 -14.74 -8.13 22.69
C PRO A 50 -14.37 -9.59 22.42
N SER A 51 -15.37 -10.45 22.24
CA SER A 51 -15.17 -11.85 21.83
C SER A 51 -14.99 -12.02 20.32
N TRP A 52 -15.26 -10.98 19.54
CA TRP A 52 -15.29 -10.97 18.07
C TRP A 52 -14.34 -9.93 17.47
N THR A 53 -13.20 -9.71 18.12
CA THR A 53 -12.13 -8.81 17.65
C THR A 53 -11.58 -9.23 16.29
N SER A 54 -11.68 -10.52 15.93
CA SER A 54 -11.29 -11.01 14.61
C SER A 54 -12.10 -10.41 13.46
N LEU A 55 -13.25 -9.79 13.71
CA LEU A 55 -14.01 -9.09 12.66
C LEU A 55 -13.30 -7.79 12.22
N GLU A 56 -12.48 -7.21 13.09
CA GLU A 56 -11.58 -6.09 12.76
C GLU A 56 -10.46 -6.60 11.85
N GLY A 57 -10.36 -6.05 10.64
CA GLY A 57 -9.47 -6.49 9.56
C GLY A 57 -10.07 -7.49 8.59
N HIS A 58 -11.25 -8.07 8.88
CA HIS A 58 -11.92 -9.04 8.00
C HIS A 58 -13.28 -8.57 7.50
N CYS A 59 -14.01 -7.81 8.30
CA CYS A 59 -15.34 -7.31 7.98
C CYS A 59 -15.39 -5.78 8.11
N ASP A 60 -14.31 -5.10 7.72
CA ASP A 60 -14.12 -3.67 7.96
C ASP A 60 -15.24 -2.82 7.35
N LYS A 61 -15.73 -3.23 6.18
CA LYS A 61 -16.82 -2.52 5.49
C LYS A 61 -18.17 -2.83 6.14
N THR A 62 -18.44 -4.09 6.46
CA THR A 62 -19.70 -4.51 7.09
C THR A 62 -19.86 -3.96 8.51
N CYS A 63 -18.78 -3.97 9.28
CA CYS A 63 -18.74 -3.45 10.65
C CYS A 63 -18.50 -1.93 10.72
N GLY A 64 -18.14 -1.29 9.61
CA GLY A 64 -17.86 0.14 9.57
C GLY A 64 -16.55 0.54 10.28
N PHE A 65 -15.59 -0.39 10.39
CA PHE A 65 -14.26 -0.15 10.97
C PHE A 65 -13.32 0.61 10.04
N CYS A 66 -13.79 0.99 8.85
CA CYS A 66 -13.04 1.84 7.96
C CYS A 66 -12.84 3.22 8.61
N GLU A 67 -11.73 3.39 9.33
CA GLU A 67 -11.22 4.71 9.67
C GLU A 67 -10.82 5.37 8.37
N ASP A 68 -11.54 6.39 7.93
CA ASP A 68 -11.05 7.32 6.93
C ASP A 68 -9.82 8.03 7.50
N THR A 69 -8.64 7.41 7.36
CA THR A 69 -7.34 8.05 7.60
C THR A 69 -7.07 9.13 6.53
N SER A 70 -7.95 10.11 6.48
CA SER A 70 -7.90 11.35 5.71
C SER A 70 -8.50 12.45 6.58
N SER A 71 -7.84 12.76 7.70
CA SER A 71 -8.00 14.01 8.45
C SER A 71 -6.63 14.61 8.73
#